data_AF-A0AAV1H7Z8-F1
#
_entry.id   AF-A0AAV1H7Z8-F1
#
_cell.length_a   1.000
_cell.length_b   1.000
_cell.length_c   1.000
_cell.angle_alpha   90.00
_cell.angle_beta   90.00
_cell.angle_gamma   90.00
#
_symmetry.space_group_name_H-M   'P 1'
#
loop_
_entity.id
_entity.type
_entity.pdbx_description
1 polymer ?
#
loop_
_entity_poly.entity_id
_entity_poly.type
_entity_poly.pdbx_seq_one_letter_code
_entity_poly.pdbx_strand_id
1 'polypeptide(L)'
;MRMTLSAGHWICLLTFAGVMLITDSSMEAMVGEPCCLNAERYIGEPIVVCIKQKPTRGCNSDNFAVKVKSGDWYCITADSPWMKQQIQQGKVSCSEESVFQKN
;
A
#
# COMPACT_ATOMS: atom_id res chain seq x y z
N MET A 1 6.66 -66.35 2.35
CA MET A 1 6.52 -65.20 3.27
C MET A 1 6.00 -64.01 2.47
N ARG A 2 4.73 -63.65 2.64
CA ARG A 2 4.12 -62.46 2.01
C ARG A 2 4.05 -61.37 3.07
N MET A 3 4.74 -60.25 2.85
CA MET A 3 4.65 -59.08 3.73
C MET A 3 3.37 -58.32 3.39
N THR A 4 2.33 -58.48 4.20
CA THR A 4 1.16 -57.60 4.20
C THR A 4 1.49 -56.36 5.01
N LEU A 5 2.06 -55.35 4.36
CA LEU A 5 2.15 -54.01 4.92
C LEU A 5 0.76 -53.37 4.89
N SER A 6 0.28 -53.07 6.09
CA SER A 6 -1.04 -52.59 6.46
C SER A 6 -1.44 -51.30 5.73
N ALA A 7 -2.61 -51.33 5.08
CA ALA A 7 -3.24 -50.22 4.36
C ALA A 7 -3.58 -49.00 5.24
N GLY A 8 -3.39 -49.08 6.56
CA GLY A 8 -3.68 -48.00 7.51
C GLY A 8 -2.69 -46.82 7.48
N HIS A 9 -1.49 -46.99 6.91
CA HIS A 9 -0.47 -45.93 6.90
C HIS A 9 -0.70 -44.83 5.85
N TRP A 10 -1.49 -45.10 4.81
CA TRP A 10 -1.72 -44.14 3.72
C TRP A 10 -2.79 -43.08 4.05
N ILE A 11 -3.70 -43.38 4.99
CA ILE A 11 -4.81 -42.47 5.34
C ILE A 11 -4.33 -41.31 6.21
N CYS A 12 -3.32 -41.51 7.06
CA CYS A 12 -2.80 -40.45 7.94
C CYS A 12 -1.98 -39.37 7.22
N LEU A 13 -1.46 -39.64 6.01
CA LEU A 13 -0.67 -38.65 5.25
C LEU A 13 -1.52 -37.71 4.40
N LEU A 14 -2.77 -38.07 4.07
CA LEU A 14 -3.65 -37.25 3.24
C LEU A 14 -4.32 -36.10 4.00
N THR A 15 -4.44 -36.18 5.32
CA THR A 15 -5.07 -35.11 6.12
C THR A 15 -4.16 -33.92 6.40
N PHE A 16 -2.83 -34.09 6.40
CA PHE A 16 -1.91 -32.96 6.62
C PHE A 16 -1.73 -32.05 5.40
N ALA A 17 -1.94 -32.55 4.17
CA ALA A 17 -1.82 -31.76 2.95
C ALA A 17 -3.02 -30.81 2.72
N GLY A 18 -4.20 -31.12 3.29
CA GLY A 18 -5.40 -30.27 3.14
C GLY A 18 -5.36 -29.00 3.99
N VAL A 19 -4.65 -29.00 5.12
CA VAL A 19 -4.66 -27.88 6.07
C VAL A 19 -3.70 -26.74 5.67
N MET A 20 -2.67 -27.01 4.87
CA MET A 20 -1.74 -25.97 4.39
C MET A 20 -2.28 -25.11 3.24
N LEU A 21 -3.44 -25.43 2.65
CA LEU A 21 -4.03 -24.62 1.57
C LEU A 21 -4.93 -23.48 2.08
N ILE A 22 -5.12 -23.36 3.39
CA ILE A 22 -5.99 -22.34 4.01
C ILE A 22 -5.23 -21.57 5.09
N THR A 23 -4.04 -21.10 4.77
CA THR A 23 -3.35 -20.04 5.53
C THR A 23 -2.72 -19.04 4.57
N ASP A 24 -3.55 -18.43 3.70
CA ASP A 24 -3.19 -17.19 2.99
C ASP A 24 -4.19 -16.06 3.31
N SER A 25 -4.79 -16.13 4.48
CA SER A 25 -5.75 -15.15 4.96
C SER A 25 -5.38 -14.64 6.35
N SER A 26 -4.09 -14.45 6.62
CA SER A 26 -3.66 -13.60 7.72
C SER A 26 -3.64 -12.16 7.24
N MET A 27 -4.86 -11.62 7.14
CA MET A 27 -5.20 -10.21 7.37
C MET A 27 -4.05 -9.22 7.12
N GLU A 28 -3.93 -8.71 5.89
CA GLU A 28 -3.45 -7.34 5.69
C GLU A 28 -4.53 -6.44 6.34
N ALA A 29 -4.45 -6.35 7.66
CA ALA A 29 -5.30 -5.59 8.52
C ALA A 29 -5.37 -4.18 7.97
N MET A 30 -6.55 -3.77 7.49
CA MET A 30 -7.02 -2.39 7.36
C MET A 30 -5.89 -1.36 7.49
N VAL A 31 -4.95 -1.32 6.54
CA VAL A 31 -4.01 -0.21 6.46
C VAL A 31 -4.81 0.85 5.74
N GLY A 32 -5.66 1.54 6.51
CA GLY A 32 -6.21 2.81 6.05
C GLY A 32 -5.06 3.62 5.46
N GLU A 33 -5.32 4.27 4.32
CA GLU A 33 -4.33 5.07 3.59
C GLU A 33 -3.43 5.79 4.59
N PRO A 34 -2.11 5.52 4.61
CA PRO A 34 -1.24 6.01 5.67
C PRO A 34 -1.36 7.53 5.70
N CYS A 35 -1.92 8.08 6.77
CA CYS A 35 -2.06 9.51 6.89
C CYS A 35 -0.67 10.14 6.74
N CYS A 36 -0.57 11.20 5.95
CA CYS A 36 0.61 12.04 5.97
C CYS A 36 0.74 12.74 7.34
N LEU A 37 1.49 12.12 8.25
CA LEU A 37 1.77 12.65 9.59
C LEU A 37 2.97 13.60 9.59
N ASN A 38 3.98 13.29 8.76
CA ASN A 38 5.19 14.08 8.60
C ASN A 38 5.28 14.54 7.15
N ALA A 39 4.89 15.79 6.90
CA ALA A 39 4.90 16.36 5.57
C ALA A 39 6.09 17.31 5.40
N GLU A 40 6.89 17.05 4.38
CA GLU A 40 7.99 17.90 3.96
C GLU A 40 7.48 19.13 3.20
N ARG A 41 8.33 20.15 3.11
CA ARG A 41 8.00 21.38 2.36
C ARG A 41 8.54 21.36 0.94
N TYR A 42 9.54 20.53 0.66
CA TYR A 42 10.29 20.53 -0.59
C TYR A 42 10.90 19.16 -0.84
N ILE A 43 10.93 18.73 -2.11
CA ILE A 43 11.66 17.55 -2.54
C ILE A 43 12.55 17.93 -3.73
N GLY A 44 13.81 17.47 -3.69
CA GLY A 44 14.80 17.73 -4.73
C GLY A 44 14.66 16.84 -5.97
N GLU A 45 13.72 15.90 -5.94
CA GLU A 45 13.56 14.89 -6.97
C GLU A 45 12.30 15.09 -7.83
N PRO A 46 12.32 14.65 -9.10
CA PRO A 46 11.14 14.70 -9.96
C PRO A 46 10.01 13.82 -9.41
N ILE A 47 8.83 14.41 -9.28
CA ILE A 47 7.59 13.71 -8.91
C ILE A 47 7.05 12.96 -10.12
N VAL A 48 6.74 11.67 -9.95
CA VAL A 48 6.13 10.81 -10.98
C VAL A 48 4.67 10.47 -10.68
N VAL A 49 4.27 10.45 -9.41
CA VAL A 49 2.88 10.29 -8.98
C VAL A 49 2.57 11.35 -7.94
N CYS A 50 1.43 12.01 -8.07
CA CYS A 50 0.91 12.90 -7.03
C CYS A 50 -0.55 12.56 -6.74
N ILE A 51 -0.85 12.36 -5.46
CA ILE A 51 -2.18 12.06 -4.95
C ILE A 51 -2.52 13.12 -3.91
N LYS A 52 -3.67 13.79 -4.09
CA LYS A 52 -4.19 14.71 -3.09
C LYS A 52 -4.93 13.92 -2.02
N GLN A 53 -4.43 13.95 -0.79
CA GLN A 53 -5.09 13.32 0.34
C GLN A 53 -6.21 14.23 0.84
N LYS A 54 -7.44 13.72 0.87
CA LYS A 54 -8.57 14.44 1.46
C LYS A 54 -8.58 14.23 2.98
N PRO A 55 -9.04 15.21 3.77
CA PRO A 55 -9.23 15.02 5.20
C PRO A 55 -10.25 13.89 5.46
N THR A 56 -9.86 12.88 6.22
CA THR A 56 -10.71 11.75 6.61
C THR A 56 -10.68 11.56 8.13
N ARG A 57 -11.53 10.68 8.67
CA ARG A 57 -11.54 10.35 10.10
C ARG A 57 -10.18 9.74 10.50
N GLY A 58 -9.30 10.57 11.06
CA GLY A 58 -7.94 10.18 11.48
C GLY A 58 -6.83 10.91 10.72
N CYS A 59 -7.12 11.50 9.56
CA CYS A 59 -6.18 12.32 8.80
C CYS A 59 -6.77 13.72 8.61
N ASN A 60 -6.42 14.67 9.48
CA ASN A 60 -7.01 16.02 9.47
C ASN A 60 -6.19 17.04 8.65
N SER A 61 -5.08 16.61 8.05
CA SER A 61 -4.14 17.47 7.34
C SER A 61 -4.31 17.34 5.83
N ASP A 62 -4.52 18.47 5.16
CA ASP A 62 -4.48 18.57 3.71
C ASP A 62 -3.02 18.38 3.25
N ASN A 63 -2.75 17.24 2.63
CA ASN A 63 -1.42 16.87 2.17
C ASN A 63 -1.47 16.27 0.77
N PHE A 64 -0.32 16.25 0.11
CA PHE A 64 -0.09 15.51 -1.11
C PHE A 64 0.84 14.34 -0.82
N ALA A 65 0.43 13.12 -1.15
CA ALA A 65 1.31 11.97 -1.21
C ALA A 65 1.96 11.96 -2.59
N VAL A 66 3.28 12.01 -2.65
CA VAL A 66 4.04 12.07 -3.90
C VAL A 66 5.01 10.91 -3.96
N LYS A 67 5.04 10.24 -5.11
CA LYS A 67 6.09 9.28 -5.44
C LYS A 67 7.11 9.96 -6.32
N VAL A 68 8.38 9.89 -5.95
CA VAL A 68 9.47 10.41 -6.76
C VAL A 68 10.05 9.35 -7.69
N LYS A 69 10.90 9.78 -8.62
CA LYS A 69 11.53 8.88 -9.58
C LYS A 69 12.38 7.77 -8.95
N SER A 70 12.99 8.00 -7.78
CA SER A 70 13.72 6.94 -7.03
C SER A 70 12.81 5.77 -6.64
N GLY A 71 11.49 6.02 -6.55
CA GLY A 71 10.51 5.07 -6.07
C GLY A 71 10.00 5.37 -4.65
N ASP A 72 10.64 6.30 -3.94
CA ASP A 72 10.28 6.68 -2.59
C ASP A 72 8.98 7.51 -2.55
N TRP A 73 8.26 7.39 -1.43
CA TRP A 73 7.06 8.15 -1.15
C TRP A 73 7.34 9.23 -0.11
N TYR A 74 6.86 10.43 -0.41
CA TYR A 74 6.93 11.58 0.48
C TYR A 74 5.56 12.18 0.65
N CYS A 75 5.37 12.85 1.78
CA CYS A 75 4.23 13.68 2.04
C CYS A 75 4.64 15.14 1.91
N ILE A 76 3.85 15.93 1.21
CA ILE A 76 4.06 17.38 1.06
C ILE A 76 2.84 18.10 1.61
N THR A 77 3.07 19.16 2.40
CA THR A 77 1.97 19.97 2.93
C THR A 77 1.25 20.71 1.81
N ALA A 78 -0.08 20.79 1.87
CA ALA A 78 -0.84 21.52 0.85
C ALA A 78 -0.54 23.03 0.81
N ASP A 79 0.00 23.58 1.91
CA ASP A 79 0.41 24.97 2.01
C ASP A 79 1.81 25.24 1.41
N SER A 80 2.60 24.22 1.07
CA SER A 80 3.94 24.36 0.51
C SER A 80 3.96 25.28 -0.72
N PRO A 81 4.70 26.41 -0.67
CA PRO A 81 4.84 27.30 -1.82
C PRO A 81 5.46 26.60 -3.03
N TRP A 82 6.41 25.69 -2.78
CA TRP A 82 7.06 24.91 -3.83
C TRP A 82 6.06 24.01 -4.55
N MET A 83 5.21 23.28 -3.81
CA MET A 83 4.24 22.38 -4.41
C MET A 83 3.18 23.12 -5.22
N LYS A 84 2.68 24.25 -4.69
CA LYS A 84 1.76 25.13 -5.41
C LYS A 84 2.37 25.60 -6.73
N GLN A 85 3.65 25.95 -6.73
CA GLN A 85 4.36 26.34 -7.95
C GLN A 85 4.48 25.19 -8.94
N GLN A 86 4.79 23.95 -8.51
CA GLN A 86 4.85 22.79 -9.40
C GLN A 86 3.51 22.53 -10.09
N ILE A 87 2.40 22.63 -9.34
CA ILE A 87 1.04 22.44 -9.87
C ILE A 87 0.66 23.57 -10.83
N GLN A 88 0.90 24.83 -10.45
CA GLN A 88 0.60 26.01 -11.29
C GLN A 88 1.40 26.02 -12.60
N GLN A 89 2.65 25.53 -12.57
CA GLN A 89 3.48 25.39 -13.76
C GLN A 89 3.12 24.16 -14.61
N GLY A 90 2.15 23.35 -14.19
CA GLY A 90 1.77 22.11 -14.87
C GLY A 90 2.85 21.02 -14.85
N LYS A 91 3.86 21.15 -13.98
CA LYS A 91 4.94 20.16 -13.84
C LYS A 91 4.48 18.91 -13.10
N VAL A 92 3.47 19.05 -12.25
CA VAL A 92 2.86 17.97 -11.49
C VAL A 92 1.35 18.10 -11.62
N SER A 93 0.70 17.01 -12.01
CA SER A 93 -0.75 16.87 -11.93
C SER A 93 -1.08 15.91 -10.79
N CYS A 94 -1.89 16.37 -9.85
CA CYS A 94 -2.29 15.57 -8.69
C CYS A 94 -3.69 15.02 -8.94
N SER A 95 -3.81 13.69 -8.91
CA SER A 95 -5.11 13.05 -8.95
C SER A 95 -5.78 13.20 -7.58
N GLU A 96 -7.09 13.41 -7.58
CA GLU A 96 -7.89 13.16 -6.37
C GLU A 96 -8.11 11.66 -6.32
N GLU A 97 -7.26 10.93 -5.59
CA GLU A 97 -7.51 9.51 -5.43
C GLU A 97 -8.64 9.34 -4.42
N SER A 98 -9.85 9.11 -4.92
CA SER A 98 -10.76 8.19 -4.28
C SER A 98 -10.35 6.80 -4.76
N VAL A 99 -9.90 5.97 -3.83
CA VAL A 99 -9.73 4.51 -3.97
C VAL A 99 -8.42 4.06 -4.64
N PHE A 100 -7.42 3.76 -3.79
CA PHE A 100 -6.45 2.67 -4.00
C PHE A 100 -7.23 1.34 -4.17
N GLN A 101 -7.91 1.15 -5.31
CA GLN A 101 -8.59 -0.10 -5.61
C GLN A 101 -7.56 -1.04 -6.22
N LYS A 102 -6.94 -1.83 -5.33
CA LYS A 102 -6.10 -2.99 -5.65
C LYS A 102 -6.94 -3.92 -6.54
N ASN A 103 -6.56 -4.06 -7.81
CA ASN A 103 -7.07 -5.08 -8.72
C ASN A 103 -6.36 -6.40 -8.47
#